data_AF-A0A972FXT1-F1
#
_entry.id   AF-A0A972FXT1-F1
#
_cell.length_a   1.000
_cell.length_b   1.000
_cell.length_c   1.000
_cell.angle_alpha   90.00
_cell.angle_beta   90.00
_cell.angle_gamma   90.00
#
_symmetry.space_group_name_H-M   'P 1'
#
loop_
_entity.id
_entity.type
_entity.pdbx_description
1 polymer ?
#
loop_
_entity_poly.entity_id
_entity_poly.type
_entity_poly.pdbx_seq_one_letter_code
_entity_poly.pdbx_strand_id
1 'polypeptide(L)'
;MQKQQGFTLIELVVVIIILGILAVTAAPKFINLQSDARVSTLQGMQAAIQGANSLVYSKVIIAGNENADTATVNIGTGTDANVAYGYLVATTANLQNALELTFGDDWSVQGTPTVRVAGDPTADPVTDATPGVIQIRPTDAPATCILTYTEAVNGTSQPTYTLATADAC
;
A
#
# COMPACT_ATOMS: atom_id res chain seq x y z
N MET A 1 -12.14 19.86 -59.77
CA MET A 1 -13.21 19.32 -58.91
C MET A 1 -12.76 17.97 -58.38
N GLN A 2 -12.44 17.87 -57.10
CA GLN A 2 -12.13 16.57 -56.47
C GLN A 2 -13.47 15.84 -56.23
N LYS A 3 -13.60 14.61 -56.72
CA LYS A 3 -14.76 13.76 -56.42
C LYS A 3 -14.68 13.37 -54.93
N GLN A 4 -15.63 13.82 -54.12
CA GLN A 4 -15.86 13.23 -52.80
C GLN A 4 -16.33 11.79 -53.01
N GLN A 5 -15.49 10.82 -52.66
CA GLN A 5 -15.91 9.44 -52.47
C GLN A 5 -16.61 9.38 -51.11
N GLY A 6 -17.94 9.30 -51.12
CA GLY A 6 -18.72 9.09 -49.90
C GLY A 6 -18.51 7.67 -49.37
N PHE A 7 -18.48 7.53 -48.04
CA PHE A 7 -18.45 6.23 -47.37
C PHE A 7 -19.75 5.47 -47.65
N THR A 8 -19.67 4.19 -48.00
CA THR A 8 -20.87 3.39 -48.26
C THR A 8 -21.53 2.96 -46.95
N LEU A 9 -22.86 2.82 -46.95
CA LEU A 9 -23.60 2.32 -45.77
C LEU A 9 -23.11 0.93 -45.35
N ILE A 10 -22.73 0.08 -46.30
CA ILE A 10 -22.24 -1.27 -46.00
C ILE A 10 -20.88 -1.25 -45.32
N GLU A 11 -19.96 -0.35 -45.71
CA GLU A 11 -18.68 -0.20 -45.01
C GLU A 11 -18.89 0.21 -43.55
N LEU A 12 -19.83 1.13 -43.29
CA LEU A 12 -20.11 1.56 -41.93
C LEU A 12 -20.67 0.41 -41.08
N VAL A 13 -21.57 -0.40 -41.65
CA VAL A 13 -22.15 -1.57 -40.96
C VAL A 13 -21.10 -2.64 -40.68
N VAL A 14 -20.21 -2.94 -41.63
CA VAL A 14 -19.16 -3.94 -41.43
C VAL A 14 -18.16 -3.49 -40.35
N VAL A 15 -17.81 -2.20 -40.31
CA VAL A 15 -16.89 -1.66 -39.29
C VAL A 15 -17.47 -1.82 -37.88
N ILE A 16 -18.73 -1.47 -37.65
CA ILE A 16 -19.34 -1.61 -36.31
C ILE A 16 -19.46 -3.08 -35.88
N ILE A 17 -19.69 -4.00 -36.82
CA ILE A 17 -19.74 -5.44 -36.53
C ILE A 17 -18.36 -5.94 -36.09
N ILE A 18 -17.30 -5.57 -36.82
CA ILE A 18 -15.92 -5.96 -36.47
C ILE A 18 -15.54 -5.38 -35.11
N LEU A 19 -15.82 -4.09 -34.86
CA LEU A 19 -15.57 -3.46 -33.57
C LEU A 19 -16.36 -4.14 -32.43
N GLY A 20 -17.59 -4.59 -32.69
CA GLY A 20 -18.40 -5.33 -31.72
C GLY A 20 -17.76 -6.67 -31.30
N ILE A 21 -17.27 -7.45 -32.26
CA ILE A 21 -16.61 -8.74 -31.98
C ILE A 21 -15.29 -8.52 -31.20
N LEU A 22 -14.51 -7.52 -31.61
CA LEU A 22 -13.26 -7.18 -30.93
C LEU A 22 -13.51 -6.70 -29.49
N ALA A 23 -14.56 -5.91 -29.26
CA ALA A 23 -14.91 -5.41 -27.93
C ALA A 23 -15.25 -6.56 -26.95
N VAL A 24 -16.08 -7.51 -27.38
CA VAL A 24 -16.53 -8.63 -26.53
C VAL A 24 -15.38 -9.57 -26.16
N THR A 25 -14.40 -9.74 -27.04
CA THR A 25 -13.24 -10.61 -26.80
C THR A 25 -12.10 -9.91 -26.04
N ALA A 26 -11.94 -8.60 -26.19
CA ALA A 26 -10.91 -7.82 -25.52
C ALA A 26 -11.30 -7.41 -24.09
N ALA A 27 -12.57 -7.09 -23.84
CA ALA A 27 -13.00 -6.57 -22.53
C ALA A 27 -12.70 -7.51 -21.35
N PRO A 28 -12.97 -8.84 -21.40
CA PRO A 28 -12.65 -9.74 -20.29
C PRO A 28 -11.15 -9.83 -20.00
N LYS A 29 -10.31 -9.82 -21.04
CA LYS A 29 -8.86 -9.82 -20.88
C LYS A 29 -8.36 -8.54 -20.25
N PHE A 30 -8.92 -7.40 -20.66
CA PHE A 30 -8.53 -6.09 -20.12
C PHE A 30 -8.91 -5.91 -18.65
N ILE A 31 -10.01 -6.53 -18.21
CA ILE A 31 -10.41 -6.56 -16.79
C ILE A 31 -9.42 -7.39 -15.97
N ASN A 32 -9.08 -8.61 -16.42
CA ASN A 32 -8.15 -9.49 -15.71
C ASN A 32 -6.73 -8.88 -15.62
N LEU A 33 -6.26 -8.22 -16.67
CA LEU A 33 -4.95 -7.55 -16.65
C LEU A 33 -4.90 -6.39 -15.65
N GLN A 34 -6.01 -5.66 -15.47
CA GLN A 34 -6.09 -4.61 -14.46
C GLN A 34 -6.06 -5.18 -13.04
N SER A 35 -6.75 -6.29 -12.78
CA SER A 35 -6.68 -6.95 -11.48
C SER A 35 -5.27 -7.44 -11.17
N ASP A 36 -4.65 -8.15 -12.11
CA ASP A 36 -3.29 -8.67 -11.94
C ASP A 36 -2.29 -7.53 -11.71
N ALA A 37 -2.46 -6.40 -12.40
CA ALA A 37 -1.64 -5.21 -12.20
C ALA A 37 -1.80 -4.63 -10.77
N ARG A 38 -3.03 -4.52 -10.26
CA ARG A 38 -3.30 -4.00 -8.90
C ARG A 38 -2.77 -4.94 -7.82
N VAL A 39 -2.92 -6.25 -8.00
CA VAL A 39 -2.35 -7.24 -7.08
C VAL A 39 -0.83 -7.13 -7.07
N SER A 40 -0.20 -6.96 -8.23
CA SER A 40 1.24 -6.80 -8.35
C SER A 40 1.75 -5.51 -7.69
N THR A 41 1.02 -4.38 -7.83
CA THR A 41 1.41 -3.12 -7.17
C THR A 41 1.28 -3.22 -5.66
N LEU A 42 0.23 -3.87 -5.15
CA LEU A 42 0.07 -4.14 -3.72
C LEU A 42 1.17 -5.04 -3.17
N GLN A 43 1.57 -6.08 -3.90
CA GLN A 43 2.70 -6.94 -3.52
C GLN A 43 4.01 -6.15 -3.51
N GLY A 44 4.22 -5.25 -4.48
CA GLY A 44 5.36 -4.33 -4.49
C GLY A 44 5.39 -3.42 -3.27
N MET A 45 4.24 -2.86 -2.89
CA MET A 45 4.14 -2.06 -1.68
C MET A 45 4.38 -2.89 -0.41
N GLN A 46 3.87 -4.12 -0.33
CA GLN A 46 4.17 -5.03 0.77
C GLN A 46 5.69 -5.24 0.92
N ALA A 47 6.37 -5.55 -0.19
CA ALA A 47 7.81 -5.75 -0.20
C ALA A 47 8.57 -4.48 0.23
N ALA A 48 8.09 -3.30 -0.17
CA ALA A 48 8.66 -2.03 0.25
C ALA A 48 8.56 -1.81 1.77
N ILE A 49 7.40 -2.08 2.39
CA ILE A 49 7.24 -1.94 3.85
C ILE A 49 8.10 -2.98 4.59
N GLN A 50 8.17 -4.22 4.08
CA GLN A 50 9.04 -5.25 4.65
C GLN A 50 10.52 -4.84 4.59
N GLY A 51 10.96 -4.33 3.44
CA GLY A 51 12.32 -3.82 3.25
C GLY A 51 12.63 -2.65 4.19
N ALA A 52 11.72 -1.67 4.28
CA ALA A 52 11.86 -0.54 5.19
C ALA A 52 11.97 -0.99 6.65
N ASN A 53 11.12 -1.92 7.09
CA ASN A 53 11.20 -2.48 8.43
C ASN A 53 12.52 -3.24 8.68
N SER A 54 13.05 -3.97 7.70
CA SER A 54 14.36 -4.63 7.85
C SER A 54 15.51 -3.63 8.02
N LEU A 55 15.48 -2.52 7.28
CA LEU A 55 16.48 -1.46 7.37
C LEU A 55 16.39 -0.70 8.70
N VAL A 56 15.17 -0.36 9.10
CA VAL A 56 14.86 0.30 10.38
C VAL A 56 15.32 -0.58 11.53
N TYR A 57 14.91 -1.85 11.55
CA TYR A 57 15.28 -2.82 12.58
C TYR A 57 16.81 -2.94 12.73
N SER A 58 17.54 -2.97 11.61
CA SER A 58 19.01 -3.00 11.62
C SER A 58 19.60 -1.76 12.32
N LYS A 59 19.03 -0.58 12.07
CA LYS A 59 19.45 0.67 12.74
C LYS A 59 19.07 0.69 14.21
N VAL A 60 17.93 0.12 14.59
CA VAL A 60 17.48 0.06 15.98
C VAL A 60 18.38 -0.86 16.82
N ILE A 61 18.79 -2.01 16.30
CA ILE A 61 19.74 -2.89 16.99
C ILE A 61 21.08 -2.19 17.20
N ILE A 62 21.56 -1.44 16.21
CA ILE A 62 22.81 -0.66 16.35
C ILE A 62 22.67 0.39 17.48
N ALA A 63 21.47 0.95 17.66
CA ALA A 63 21.16 1.87 18.75
C ALA A 63 20.87 1.18 20.09
N GLY A 64 20.76 -0.15 20.14
CA GLY A 64 20.48 -0.93 21.36
C GLY A 64 19.04 -0.82 21.88
N ASN A 65 18.09 -0.48 21.02
CA ASN A 65 16.69 -0.20 21.38
C ASN A 65 15.70 -1.26 20.83
N GLU A 66 16.18 -2.44 20.44
CA GLU A 66 15.37 -3.46 19.74
C GLU A 66 14.24 -4.04 20.60
N ASN A 67 14.36 -3.96 21.92
CA ASN A 67 13.34 -4.40 22.87
C ASN A 67 12.56 -3.25 23.52
N ALA A 68 12.85 -2.00 23.15
CA ALA A 68 12.14 -0.84 23.69
C ALA A 68 10.70 -0.81 23.17
N ASP A 69 9.74 -0.57 24.07
CA ASP A 69 8.33 -0.39 23.68
C ASP A 69 8.15 0.76 22.70
N THR A 70 8.90 1.85 22.91
CA THR A 70 8.98 2.97 21.98
C THR A 70 10.41 3.51 21.91
N ALA A 71 10.89 3.83 20.71
CA ALA A 71 12.11 4.58 20.48
C ALA A 71 12.02 5.41 19.19
N THR A 72 13.01 6.27 18.97
CA THR A 72 13.22 6.93 17.67
C THR A 72 14.55 6.49 17.07
N VAL A 73 14.61 6.43 15.74
CA VAL A 73 15.84 6.06 15.03
C VAL A 73 16.03 6.89 13.77
N ASN A 74 17.27 7.35 13.54
CA ASN A 74 17.60 8.09 12.34
C ASN A 74 17.69 7.17 11.12
N ILE A 75 16.74 7.32 10.19
CA ILE A 75 16.68 6.53 8.96
C ILE A 75 17.32 7.21 7.74
N GLY A 76 17.83 8.44 7.88
CA GLY A 76 18.53 9.17 6.81
C GLY A 76 17.62 10.05 5.93
N THR A 77 16.35 10.21 6.30
CA THR A 77 15.34 10.99 5.54
C THR A 77 15.15 12.43 6.06
N GLY A 78 15.98 12.84 7.03
CA GLY A 78 15.88 14.14 7.70
C GLY A 78 14.84 14.21 8.83
N THR A 79 14.00 13.18 8.97
CA THR A 79 13.09 13.00 10.12
C THR A 79 13.31 11.62 10.72
N ASP A 80 13.45 11.54 12.05
CA ASP A 80 13.61 10.25 12.73
C ASP A 80 12.32 9.42 12.65
N ALA A 81 12.46 8.10 12.50
CA ALA A 81 11.35 7.18 12.48
C ALA A 81 10.97 6.78 13.91
N ASN A 82 9.67 6.72 14.18
CA ASN A 82 9.15 6.15 15.43
C ASN A 82 9.12 4.63 15.30
N VAL A 83 9.67 3.94 16.28
CA VAL A 83 9.72 2.48 16.33
C VAL A 83 9.14 1.93 17.62
N ALA A 84 8.51 0.76 17.51
CA ALA A 84 8.10 -0.06 18.63
C ALA A 84 8.70 -1.45 18.46
N TYR A 85 9.43 -1.93 19.47
CA TYR A 85 10.07 -3.25 19.45
C TYR A 85 10.96 -3.46 18.20
N GLY A 86 11.66 -2.41 17.79
CA GLY A 86 12.55 -2.43 16.63
C GLY A 86 11.90 -2.19 15.25
N TYR A 87 10.57 -2.15 15.16
CA TYR A 87 9.85 -1.99 13.89
C TYR A 87 9.10 -0.68 13.82
N LEU A 88 8.75 -0.23 12.61
CA LEU A 88 7.99 0.99 12.39
C LEU A 88 6.64 0.94 13.12
N VAL A 89 6.29 2.03 13.79
CA VAL A 89 4.94 2.24 14.33
C VAL A 89 3.96 2.45 13.16
N ALA A 90 2.77 1.85 13.25
CA ALA A 90 1.71 1.93 12.24
C ALA A 90 1.02 3.30 12.24
N THR A 91 1.74 4.34 11.83
CA THR A 91 1.19 5.68 11.52
C THR A 91 1.48 6.08 10.08
N THR A 92 0.55 6.81 9.47
CA THR A 92 0.66 7.31 8.09
C THR A 92 1.95 8.09 7.89
N ALA A 93 2.22 9.08 8.76
CA ALA A 93 3.42 9.91 8.68
C ALA A 93 4.72 9.11 8.80
N ASN A 94 4.77 8.10 9.68
CA ASN A 94 5.96 7.29 9.88
C ASN A 94 6.25 6.37 8.68
N LEU A 95 5.20 5.79 8.08
CA LEU A 95 5.34 5.01 6.85
C LEU A 95 5.71 5.90 5.65
N GLN A 96 5.15 7.11 5.52
CA GLN A 96 5.57 8.06 4.47
C GLN A 96 7.03 8.44 4.60
N ASN A 97 7.48 8.67 5.84
CA ASN A 97 8.89 8.95 6.13
C ASN A 97 9.77 7.77 5.75
N ALA A 98 9.42 6.55 6.17
CA ALA A 98 10.23 5.36 5.94
C ALA A 98 10.25 4.86 4.49
N LEU A 99 9.19 5.13 3.72
CA LEU A 99 9.04 4.69 2.34
C LEU A 99 9.31 5.81 1.32
N GLU A 100 9.56 7.03 1.79
CA GLU A 100 9.75 8.23 0.96
C GLU A 100 8.63 8.42 -0.08
N LEU A 101 7.36 8.27 0.34
CA LEU A 101 6.19 8.37 -0.52
C LEU A 101 5.08 9.22 0.08
N THR A 102 4.15 9.67 -0.77
CA THR A 102 2.99 10.45 -0.37
C THR A 102 1.71 9.61 -0.40
N PHE A 103 1.07 9.45 0.76
CA PHE A 103 -0.30 8.92 0.83
C PHE A 103 -1.30 10.07 0.57
N GLY A 104 -2.43 9.75 -0.05
CA GLY A 104 -3.49 10.69 -0.39
C GLY A 104 -3.68 10.94 -1.89
N ASP A 105 -2.62 10.75 -2.69
CA ASP A 105 -2.69 10.84 -4.16
C ASP A 105 -3.04 9.47 -4.75
N ASP A 106 -2.02 8.61 -4.93
CA ASP A 106 -2.17 7.28 -5.53
C ASP A 106 -2.63 6.21 -4.54
N TRP A 107 -2.46 6.48 -3.24
CA TRP A 107 -2.66 5.51 -2.16
C TRP A 107 -3.58 6.07 -1.09
N SER A 108 -4.70 5.39 -0.87
CA SER A 108 -5.58 5.62 0.26
C SER A 108 -5.12 4.82 1.47
N VAL A 109 -5.17 5.45 2.65
CA VAL A 109 -4.78 4.87 3.93
C VAL A 109 -5.94 4.96 4.91
N GLN A 110 -6.24 3.85 5.58
CA GLN A 110 -7.27 3.75 6.62
C GLN A 110 -6.73 2.91 7.78
N GLY A 111 -7.41 2.93 8.93
CA GLY A 111 -7.07 2.08 10.07
C GLY A 111 -7.10 2.83 11.39
N THR A 112 -6.73 2.12 12.46
CA THR A 112 -6.57 2.68 13.79
C THR A 112 -5.08 2.87 14.03
N PRO A 113 -4.53 4.06 13.68
CA PRO A 113 -3.14 4.34 13.96
C PRO A 113 -2.94 4.37 15.47
N THR A 114 -1.91 3.69 15.95
CA THR A 114 -1.43 3.84 17.32
C THR A 114 -0.41 4.97 17.34
N VAL A 115 -0.62 5.96 18.19
CA VAL A 115 0.39 6.98 18.47
C VAL A 115 1.30 6.43 19.56
N ARG A 116 2.29 5.61 19.16
CA ARG A 116 3.39 5.18 20.03
C ARG A 116 4.56 6.14 19.81
N VAL A 117 4.60 7.23 20.57
CA VAL A 117 5.66 8.23 20.49
C VAL A 117 6.52 8.16 21.75
N ALA A 118 7.83 8.01 21.59
CA ALA A 118 8.75 7.96 22.71
C ALA A 118 8.71 9.29 23.49
N GLY A 119 8.33 9.22 24.76
CA GLY A 119 8.27 10.38 25.66
C GLY A 119 6.99 11.22 25.59
N ASP A 120 5.94 10.78 24.87
CA ASP A 120 4.64 11.42 24.88
C ASP A 120 3.78 10.91 26.07
N PRO A 121 3.44 11.75 27.07
CA PRO A 121 2.59 11.37 28.19
C PRO A 121 1.12 11.17 27.80
N THR A 122 0.73 11.55 26.58
CA THR A 122 -0.60 11.34 25.99
C THR A 122 -0.65 10.15 25.05
N ALA A 123 0.51 9.55 24.72
CA ALA A 123 0.53 8.25 24.06
C ALA A 123 -0.17 7.24 24.95
N ASP A 124 -1.06 6.45 24.36
CA ASP A 124 -1.79 5.39 25.04
C ASP A 124 -0.76 4.55 25.81
N PRO A 125 -0.78 4.55 27.17
CA PRO A 125 0.18 3.77 27.93
C PRO A 125 -0.07 2.34 27.51
N VAL A 126 0.88 1.77 26.76
CA VAL A 126 0.74 0.45 26.13
C VAL A 126 0.72 -0.59 27.24
N THR A 127 -0.44 -0.74 27.82
CA THR A 127 -0.85 -1.85 28.63
C THR A 127 -1.44 -2.81 27.61
N ASP A 128 -0.59 -3.68 27.05
CA ASP A 128 -0.92 -4.83 26.19
C ASP A 128 -2.38 -4.90 25.68
N ALA A 129 -2.61 -4.73 24.37
CA ALA A 129 -3.42 -5.66 23.54
C ALA A 129 -4.08 -5.09 22.25
N THR A 130 -3.74 -3.91 21.75
CA THR A 130 -4.18 -3.54 20.38
C THR A 130 -3.00 -3.06 19.53
N PRO A 131 -2.50 -3.89 18.59
CA PRO A 131 -1.52 -3.39 17.62
C PRO A 131 -2.15 -2.28 16.79
N GLY A 132 -1.37 -1.26 16.48
CA GLY A 132 -1.68 -0.34 15.40
C GLY A 132 -1.84 -1.08 14.09
N VAL A 133 -2.90 -0.75 13.37
CA VAL A 133 -3.20 -1.33 12.07
C VAL A 133 -3.39 -0.22 11.06
N ILE A 134 -2.65 -0.33 9.96
CA ILE A 134 -2.84 0.50 8.78
C ILE A 134 -3.21 -0.37 7.60
N GLN A 135 -4.27 0.03 6.89
CA GLN A 135 -4.73 -0.54 5.65
C GLN A 135 -4.40 0.43 4.52
N ILE A 136 -3.71 -0.08 3.50
CA ILE A 136 -3.28 0.70 2.34
C ILE A 136 -3.89 0.07 1.09
N ARG A 137 -4.46 0.93 0.24
CA ARG A 137 -5.15 0.54 -1.00
C ARG A 137 -4.91 1.60 -2.07
N PRO A 138 -4.68 1.23 -3.35
CA PRO A 138 -4.64 2.22 -4.43
C PRO A 138 -5.95 3.02 -4.49
N THR A 139 -5.90 4.34 -4.64
CA THR A 139 -7.08 5.21 -4.50
C THR A 139 -8.27 4.76 -5.34
N ASP A 140 -8.02 4.33 -6.59
CA ASP A 140 -9.04 3.90 -7.57
C ASP A 140 -9.35 2.40 -7.57
N ALA A 141 -8.76 1.61 -6.65
CA ALA A 141 -8.98 0.16 -6.60
C ALA A 141 -10.24 -0.22 -5.80
N PRO A 142 -10.86 -1.38 -6.03
CA PRO A 142 -11.97 -1.84 -5.18
C PRO A 142 -11.57 -2.02 -3.72
N ALA A 143 -12.54 -1.94 -2.80
CA ALA A 143 -12.29 -2.14 -1.36
C ALA A 143 -11.74 -3.54 -1.02
N THR A 144 -11.71 -4.46 -1.98
CA THR A 144 -11.11 -5.79 -1.87
C THR A 144 -9.63 -5.84 -2.21
N CYS A 145 -9.00 -4.69 -2.53
CA CYS A 145 -7.56 -4.54 -2.79
C CYS A 145 -6.86 -3.92 -1.57
N ILE A 146 -6.66 -4.65 -0.49
CA ILE A 146 -6.11 -4.06 0.74
C ILE A 146 -4.82 -4.77 1.15
N LEU A 147 -3.77 -3.99 1.37
CA LEU A 147 -2.61 -4.38 2.15
C LEU A 147 -2.82 -3.92 3.59
N THR A 148 -2.85 -4.85 4.54
CA THR A 148 -2.91 -4.54 5.97
C THR A 148 -1.54 -4.73 6.60
N TYR A 149 -0.99 -3.64 7.14
CA TYR A 149 0.18 -3.61 7.99
C TYR A 149 -0.25 -3.57 9.46
N THR A 150 0.25 -4.50 10.25
CA THR A 150 0.03 -4.56 11.70
C THR A 150 1.39 -4.49 12.37
N GLU A 151 1.57 -3.52 13.25
CA GLU A 151 2.84 -3.33 13.95
C GLU A 151 3.15 -4.44 14.96
N ALA A 152 4.40 -4.50 15.42
CA ALA A 152 4.82 -5.39 16.48
C ALA A 152 4.19 -4.99 17.83
N VAL A 153 3.79 -5.99 18.62
CA VAL A 153 3.15 -5.80 19.94
C VAL A 153 4.11 -6.01 21.11
N ASN A 154 5.22 -6.71 20.89
CA ASN A 154 6.28 -6.95 21.88
C ASN A 154 7.61 -7.30 21.19
N GLY A 155 8.71 -7.39 21.97
CA GLY A 155 10.06 -7.72 21.49
C GLY A 155 10.25 -9.11 20.87
N THR A 156 9.22 -9.96 20.90
CA THR A 156 9.24 -11.29 20.27
C THR A 156 8.32 -11.41 19.05
N SER A 157 7.42 -10.44 18.86
CA SER A 157 6.47 -10.41 17.74
C SER A 157 7.04 -9.59 16.58
N GLN A 158 6.97 -10.13 15.38
CA GLN A 158 7.26 -9.37 14.16
C GLN A 158 5.99 -8.69 13.65
N PRO A 159 6.11 -7.55 12.94
CA PRO A 159 4.98 -6.96 12.26
C PRO A 159 4.42 -7.92 11.20
N THR A 160 3.11 -7.92 11.01
CA THR A 160 2.45 -8.77 10.01
C THR A 160 1.98 -7.95 8.81
N TYR A 161 2.05 -8.59 7.65
CA TYR A 161 1.65 -8.01 6.36
C TYR A 161 0.66 -8.97 5.72
N THR A 162 -0.58 -8.53 5.53
CA THR A 162 -1.62 -9.37 4.94
C THR A 162 -2.24 -8.69 3.74
N LEU A 163 -2.27 -9.41 2.62
CA LEU A 163 -2.94 -8.99 1.41
C LEU A 163 -4.33 -9.62 1.38
N ALA A 164 -5.35 -8.78 1.36
CA ALA A 164 -6.69 -9.17 0.96
C ALA A 164 -6.83 -8.81 -0.52
N THR A 165 -6.92 -9.84 -1.37
CA THR A 165 -7.13 -9.73 -2.82
C THR A 165 -8.24 -10.71 -3.21
N ALA A 166 -9.49 -10.25 -3.26
CA ALA A 166 -10.60 -11.05 -3.80
C ALA A 166 -10.58 -11.00 -5.34
N ASP A 167 -11.42 -11.82 -6.01
CA ASP A 167 -11.49 -11.98 -7.48
C ASP A 167 -11.71 -10.69 -8.31
N ALA A 168 -11.98 -9.56 -7.65
CA ALA A 168 -12.17 -8.26 -8.28
C ALA A 168 -11.18 -7.18 -7.79
N CYS A 169 -10.16 -7.56 -7.02
CA CYS A 169 -8.99 -6.71 -6.91
C CYS A 169 -8.28 -6.75 -8.26
#